data_AF-A0AA39P9W7-F1
#
_entry.id   AF-A0AA39P9W7-F1
#
_cell.length_a   1.000
_cell.length_b   1.000
_cell.length_c   1.000
_cell.angle_alpha   90.00
_cell.angle_beta   90.00
_cell.angle_gamma   90.00
#
_symmetry.space_group_name_H-M   'P 1'
#
loop_
_entity.id
_entity.type
_entity.pdbx_description
1 polymer ?
#
loop_
_entity_poly.entity_id
_entity_poly.type
_entity_poly.pdbx_seq_one_letter_code
_entity_poly.pdbx_strand_id
1 'polypeptide(L)'
;MRVQGIGKKSPTLVEYRVSPHEGHVPGIHIHSSISPLHQVARVSLLEISHTPDHSLHVVLAPQDCKQVIEKGWGERHPFSGTRRVISLPKEYLMIYGSRDDEELAIIERILKAGVGYMTNSREVI
;
A
#
# COMPACT_ATOMS: atom_id res chain seq x y z
N MET A 1 -7.53 9.23 -9.36
CA MET A 1 -6.26 9.43 -8.63
C MET A 1 -5.16 8.63 -9.31
N ARG A 2 -3.96 9.18 -9.59
CA ARG A 2 -2.91 8.45 -10.34
C ARG A 2 -1.57 8.47 -9.61
N VAL A 3 -1.30 7.46 -8.78
CA VAL A 3 -0.09 7.38 -7.93
C VAL A 3 1.05 6.61 -8.62
N GLN A 4 1.44 7.05 -9.82
CA GLN A 4 2.44 6.36 -10.67
C GLN A 4 3.89 6.85 -10.49
N GLY A 5 4.12 7.80 -9.57
CA GLY A 5 5.44 8.43 -9.39
C GLY A 5 6.43 7.63 -8.54
N ILE A 6 5.95 6.79 -7.60
CA ILE A 6 6.81 6.20 -6.58
C ILE A 6 7.71 5.08 -7.13
N GLY A 7 7.21 4.21 -8.00
CA GLY A 7 8.05 3.14 -8.55
C GLY A 7 9.16 3.62 -9.48
N LYS A 8 9.07 4.84 -10.01
CA LYS A 8 10.18 5.47 -10.76
C LYS A 8 11.25 6.06 -9.85
N LYS A 9 10.89 6.49 -8.63
CA LYS A 9 11.82 7.12 -7.67
C LYS A 9 12.63 6.11 -6.87
N SER A 10 12.13 4.88 -6.70
CA SER A 10 12.82 3.81 -5.96
C SER A 10 12.79 2.49 -6.72
N PRO A 11 13.43 2.41 -7.91
CA PRO A 11 13.35 1.25 -8.79
C PRO A 11 13.95 -0.03 -8.19
N THR A 12 14.80 0.11 -7.17
CA THR A 12 15.40 -1.02 -6.44
C THR A 12 14.52 -1.54 -5.31
N LEU A 13 13.49 -0.78 -4.90
CA LEU A 13 12.62 -1.12 -3.76
C LEU A 13 11.27 -1.64 -4.20
N VAL A 14 10.73 -1.12 -5.30
CA VAL A 14 9.40 -1.50 -5.79
C VAL A 14 9.39 -1.78 -7.29
N GLU A 15 8.42 -2.57 -7.72
CA GLU A 15 8.11 -2.85 -9.11
C GLU A 15 6.60 -2.78 -9.35
N TYR A 16 6.20 -2.50 -10.59
CA TYR A 16 4.79 -2.52 -10.98
C TYR A 16 4.42 -3.90 -11.54
N ARG A 17 3.36 -4.49 -11.00
CA ARG A 17 2.76 -5.73 -11.50
C ARG A 17 1.24 -5.59 -11.49
N VAL A 18 0.53 -6.53 -12.11
CA VAL A 18 -0.93 -6.60 -11.95
C VAL A 18 -1.23 -7.00 -10.50
N SER A 19 -2.17 -6.31 -9.88
CA SER A 19 -2.61 -6.61 -8.52
C SER A 19 -3.16 -8.04 -8.43
N PRO A 20 -2.69 -8.88 -7.51
CA PRO A 20 -3.22 -10.23 -7.31
C PRO A 20 -4.58 -10.21 -6.59
N HIS A 21 -4.94 -9.12 -5.93
CA HIS A 21 -6.20 -8.97 -5.20
C HIS A 21 -7.34 -8.48 -6.10
N GLU A 22 -7.00 -7.72 -7.15
CA GLU A 22 -7.98 -7.16 -8.10
C GLU A 22 -7.91 -7.85 -9.48
N GLY A 23 -6.75 -8.35 -9.90
CA GLY A 23 -6.58 -9.13 -11.13
C GLY A 23 -6.50 -8.34 -12.44
N HIS A 24 -6.82 -7.04 -12.44
CA HIS A 24 -6.84 -6.22 -13.66
C HIS A 24 -6.29 -4.79 -13.52
N VAL A 25 -5.96 -4.33 -12.32
CA VAL A 25 -5.34 -3.01 -12.11
C VAL A 25 -3.85 -3.12 -11.78
N PRO A 26 -3.03 -2.13 -12.14
CA PRO A 26 -1.63 -2.10 -11.72
C PRO A 26 -1.51 -1.88 -10.21
N GLY A 27 -0.68 -2.69 -9.57
CA GLY A 27 -0.26 -2.57 -8.18
C GLY A 27 1.23 -2.25 -8.05
N ILE A 28 1.60 -1.70 -6.90
CA ILE A 28 2.98 -1.49 -6.46
C ILE A 28 3.36 -2.69 -5.60
N HIS A 29 4.43 -3.37 -5.95
CA HIS A 29 4.93 -4.54 -5.25
C HIS A 29 6.34 -4.29 -4.72
N ILE A 30 6.71 -5.02 -3.67
CA ILE A 30 8.12 -5.14 -3.27
C ILE A 30 8.90 -5.68 -4.47
N HIS A 31 10.04 -5.06 -4.79
CA HIS A 31 10.88 -5.49 -5.89
C HIS A 31 11.35 -6.94 -5.73
N SER A 32 11.34 -7.71 -6.81
CA SER A 32 11.64 -9.15 -6.80
C SER A 32 13.04 -9.53 -6.30
N SER A 33 14.00 -8.59 -6.31
CA SER A 33 15.33 -8.80 -5.72
C SER A 33 15.35 -8.72 -4.20
N ILE A 34 14.28 -8.26 -3.56
CA ILE A 34 14.16 -8.15 -2.10
C ILE A 34 13.41 -9.38 -1.60
N SER A 35 14.09 -10.23 -0.82
CA SER A 35 13.42 -11.33 -0.12
C SER A 35 12.43 -10.74 0.89
N PRO A 36 11.16 -11.18 0.93
CA PRO A 36 10.16 -10.61 1.83
C PRO A 36 10.58 -10.79 3.28
N LEU A 37 10.83 -9.66 3.94
CA LEU A 37 11.48 -9.64 5.26
C LEU A 37 10.53 -10.00 6.40
N HIS A 38 9.21 -9.92 6.20
CA HIS A 38 8.22 -10.12 7.28
C HIS A 38 6.90 -10.76 6.81
N GLN A 39 6.13 -11.28 7.78
CA GLN A 39 4.89 -12.02 7.51
C GLN A 39 3.83 -11.21 6.76
N VAL A 40 3.71 -9.91 7.06
CA VAL A 40 2.74 -9.03 6.40
C VAL A 40 2.98 -8.95 4.88
N ALA A 41 4.24 -8.80 4.45
CA ALA A 41 4.62 -8.80 3.03
C ALA A 41 4.29 -10.12 2.32
N ARG A 42 4.48 -11.26 2.99
CA ARG A 42 4.11 -12.56 2.42
C ARG A 42 2.60 -12.73 2.32
N VAL A 43 1.86 -12.30 3.35
CA VAL A 43 0.40 -12.41 3.39
C VAL A 43 -0.22 -11.55 2.29
N SER A 44 0.28 -10.34 2.04
CA SER A 44 -0.20 -9.48 0.95
C SER A 44 0.36 -9.82 -0.44
N LEU A 45 0.98 -11.00 -0.63
CA LEU A 45 1.53 -11.42 -1.92
C LEU A 45 2.52 -10.39 -2.51
N LEU A 46 3.32 -9.77 -1.64
CA LEU A 46 4.28 -8.70 -1.94
C LEU A 46 3.65 -7.39 -2.43
N GLU A 47 2.32 -7.33 -2.58
CA GLU A 47 1.66 -6.09 -2.93
C GLU A 47 1.67 -5.12 -1.75
N ILE A 48 2.06 -3.88 -2.05
CA ILE A 48 2.07 -2.75 -1.12
C ILE A 48 0.79 -1.94 -1.29
N SER A 49 0.39 -1.67 -2.54
CA SER A 49 -0.80 -0.89 -2.84
C SER A 49 -1.34 -1.08 -4.25
N HIS A 50 -2.62 -0.81 -4.46
CA HIS A 50 -3.22 -0.61 -5.78
C HIS A 50 -4.40 0.39 -5.69
N THR A 51 -4.88 0.86 -6.85
CA THR A 51 -6.01 1.78 -6.95
C THR A 51 -7.07 1.18 -7.88
N PRO A 52 -8.03 0.39 -7.37
CA PRO A 52 -9.01 -0.30 -8.20
C PRO A 52 -10.05 0.68 -8.78
N ASP A 53 -10.25 1.83 -8.13
CA ASP A 53 -11.27 2.82 -8.45
C ASP A 53 -10.81 4.26 -8.08
N HIS A 54 -11.48 4.88 -7.11
CA HIS A 54 -11.16 6.17 -6.53
C HIS A 54 -10.58 6.08 -5.12
N SER A 55 -10.35 4.87 -4.62
CA SER A 55 -9.68 4.60 -3.36
C SER A 55 -8.25 4.08 -3.59
N LEU A 56 -7.41 4.23 -2.57
CA LEU A 56 -6.10 3.59 -2.51
C LEU A 56 -6.16 2.47 -1.49
N HIS A 57 -5.94 1.24 -1.93
CA HIS A 57 -5.69 0.13 -1.03
C HIS A 57 -4.21 0.06 -0.70
N VAL A 58 -3.85 -0.02 0.57
CA VAL A 58 -2.44 0.02 1.00
C VAL A 58 -2.20 -0.76 2.28
N VAL A 59 -1.03 -1.38 2.38
CA VAL A 59 -0.50 -1.99 3.61
C VAL A 59 0.41 -1.00 4.32
N LEU A 60 0.15 -0.73 5.61
CA LEU A 60 0.93 0.21 6.42
C LEU A 60 1.48 -0.45 7.69
N ALA A 61 2.42 0.22 8.37
CA ALA A 61 2.79 -0.21 9.73
C ALA A 61 1.56 -0.07 10.66
N PRO A 62 1.39 -0.93 11.68
CA PRO A 62 0.22 -0.85 12.57
C PRO A 62 0.01 0.51 13.25
N GLN A 63 1.10 1.23 13.55
CA GLN A 63 1.05 2.58 14.12
C GLN A 63 0.53 3.61 13.11
N ASP A 64 0.96 3.50 11.84
CA ASP A 64 0.49 4.37 10.76
C ASP A 64 -0.98 4.07 10.44
N CYS A 65 -1.41 2.81 10.52
CA CYS A 65 -2.82 2.47 10.38
C CYS A 65 -3.69 3.21 11.38
N LYS A 66 -3.27 3.24 12.64
CA LYS A 66 -3.98 3.97 13.69
C LYS A 66 -4.05 5.45 13.35
N GLN A 67 -2.94 6.07 12.97
CA GLN A 67 -2.91 7.50 12.64
C GLN A 67 -3.80 7.85 11.45
N VAL A 68 -3.78 7.05 10.38
CA VAL A 68 -4.63 7.26 9.20
C VAL A 68 -6.10 7.24 9.57
N ILE A 69 -6.52 6.25 10.37
CA ILE A 69 -7.91 6.10 10.81
C ILE A 69 -8.32 7.24 11.73
N GLU A 70 -7.52 7.55 12.76
CA GLU A 70 -7.84 8.61 13.73
C GLU A 70 -7.91 10.00 13.08
N LYS A 71 -7.13 10.23 12.02
CA LYS A 71 -7.14 11.48 11.24
C LYS A 71 -8.18 11.50 10.11
N GLY A 72 -8.96 10.43 9.93
CA GLY A 72 -10.04 10.36 8.96
C GLY A 72 -9.60 10.21 7.49
N TRP A 73 -8.38 9.74 7.22
CA TRP A 73 -7.86 9.54 5.86
C TRP A 73 -8.29 8.23 5.22
N GLY A 74 -8.79 7.30 6.01
CA GLY A 74 -9.22 6.00 5.53
C GLY A 74 -9.75 5.13 6.65
N GLU A 75 -10.09 3.91 6.30
CA GLU A 75 -10.64 2.91 7.21
C GLU A 75 -10.01 1.54 6.96
N ARG A 76 -10.26 0.60 7.88
CA ARG A 76 -9.89 -0.79 7.65
C ARG A 76 -10.73 -1.32 6.49
N HIS A 77 -10.07 -1.88 5.49
CA HIS A 77 -10.78 -2.56 4.42
C HIS A 77 -11.62 -3.72 5.00
N PRO A 78 -12.84 -3.99 4.51
CA PRO A 78 -13.72 -5.04 5.06
C PRO A 78 -13.08 -6.43 5.11
N PHE A 79 -12.20 -6.74 4.16
CA PHE A 79 -11.46 -8.00 4.12
C PHE A 79 -10.10 -7.97 4.85
N SER A 80 -9.77 -6.89 5.55
CA SER A 80 -8.52 -6.78 6.32
C SER A 80 -8.43 -7.88 7.38
N GLY A 81 -7.30 -8.59 7.41
CA GLY A 81 -7.07 -9.72 8.32
C GLY A 81 -7.75 -11.03 7.93
N THR A 82 -8.46 -11.08 6.80
CA THR A 82 -9.00 -12.35 6.27
C THR A 82 -7.88 -13.19 5.66
N ARG A 83 -7.95 -14.52 5.84
CA ARG A 83 -6.99 -15.48 5.29
C ARG A 83 -7.63 -16.68 4.57
N ARG A 84 -8.97 -16.77 4.59
CA ARG A 84 -9.71 -17.94 4.10
C ARG A 84 -10.10 -17.85 2.63
N VAL A 85 -10.28 -16.63 2.12
CA VAL A 85 -10.80 -16.38 0.76
C VAL A 85 -9.83 -15.49 -0.01
N ILE A 86 -9.33 -14.43 0.65
CA ILE A 86 -8.30 -13.53 0.15
C ILE A 86 -7.26 -13.45 1.27
N SER A 87 -5.97 -13.49 0.94
CA SER A 87 -4.90 -13.38 1.92
C SER A 87 -4.59 -11.89 2.15
N LEU A 88 -5.22 -11.28 3.14
CA LEU A 88 -4.98 -9.87 3.46
C LEU A 88 -4.49 -9.71 4.90
N PRO A 89 -3.43 -8.91 5.12
CA PRO A 89 -2.96 -8.63 6.47
C PRO A 89 -3.95 -7.73 7.22
N LYS A 90 -3.82 -7.68 8.56
CA LYS A 90 -4.64 -6.76 9.39
C LYS A 90 -4.24 -5.30 9.16
N GLU A 91 -3.08 -5.09 8.59
CA GLU A 91 -2.45 -3.82 8.25
C GLU A 91 -2.99 -3.22 6.93
N TYR A 92 -3.93 -3.90 6.28
CA TYR A 92 -4.51 -3.50 5.00
C TYR A 92 -5.65 -2.49 5.20
N LEU A 93 -5.52 -1.32 4.60
CA LEU A 93 -6.48 -0.22 4.68
C LEU A 93 -7.00 0.21 3.31
N MET A 94 -8.16 0.85 3.33
CA MET A 94 -8.70 1.62 2.23
C MET A 94 -8.57 3.11 2.57
N ILE A 95 -7.86 3.85 1.73
CA ILE A 95 -7.65 5.29 1.84
C ILE A 95 -8.61 6.00 0.89
N TYR A 96 -9.24 7.06 1.37
CA TYR A 96 -10.17 7.85 0.57
C TYR A 96 -9.43 8.60 -0.54
N GLY A 97 -10.08 8.79 -1.69
CA GLY A 97 -9.50 9.52 -2.82
C GLY A 97 -9.31 11.01 -2.53
N SER A 98 -8.22 11.57 -3.07
CA SER A 98 -7.93 13.01 -3.00
C SER A 98 -8.95 13.86 -3.76
N ARG A 99 -9.33 15.00 -3.20
CA ARG A 99 -10.17 16.02 -3.83
C ARG A 99 -9.35 17.13 -4.49
N ASP A 100 -8.15 17.38 -3.99
CA ASP A 100 -7.22 18.41 -4.45
C ASP A 100 -5.76 17.93 -4.35
N ASP A 101 -4.83 18.79 -4.77
CA ASP A 101 -3.40 18.51 -4.77
C ASP A 101 -2.79 18.43 -3.35
N GLU A 102 -3.39 19.09 -2.36
CA GLU A 102 -2.94 19.04 -0.96
C GLU A 102 -3.24 17.66 -0.36
N GLU A 103 -4.44 17.14 -0.61
CA GLU A 103 -4.81 15.78 -0.22
C GLU A 103 -4.01 14.72 -0.98
N LEU A 104 -3.75 14.95 -2.26
CA LEU A 104 -2.89 14.08 -3.05
C LEU A 104 -1.50 13.96 -2.41
N ALA A 105 -0.92 15.08 -1.97
CA ALA A 105 0.38 15.07 -1.27
C ALA A 105 0.34 14.27 0.04
N ILE A 106 -0.79 14.28 0.76
CA ILE A 106 -0.97 13.47 1.98
C ILE A 106 -1.02 11.99 1.64
N ILE A 107 -1.76 11.61 0.60
CA ILE A 107 -1.86 10.21 0.18
C ILE A 107 -0.53 9.70 -0.37
N GLU A 108 0.25 10.54 -1.07
CA GLU A 108 1.63 10.21 -1.45
C GLU A 108 2.51 9.91 -0.23
N ARG A 109 2.36 10.68 0.86
CA ARG A 109 3.07 10.41 2.13
C ARG A 109 2.64 9.10 2.78
N ILE A 110 1.34 8.80 2.78
CA ILE A 110 0.81 7.52 3.27
C ILE A 110 1.41 6.36 2.46
N LEU A 111 1.43 6.48 1.13
CA LEU A 111 1.98 5.44 0.27
C LEU A 111 3.49 5.26 0.47
N LYS A 112 4.25 6.36 0.59
CA LYS A 112 5.68 6.30 0.95
C LYS A 112 5.91 5.55 2.26
N ALA A 113 5.09 5.80 3.28
CA ALA A 113 5.15 5.09 4.56
C ALA A 113 4.88 3.58 4.37
N GLY A 114 3.88 3.22 3.56
CA GLY A 114 3.60 1.82 3.20
C GLY A 114 4.78 1.14 2.51
N VAL A 115 5.40 1.80 1.54
CA VAL A 115 6.59 1.27 0.87
C VAL A 115 7.76 1.12 1.84
N GLY A 116 8.03 2.10 2.70
CA GLY A 116 9.07 2.01 3.71
C GLY A 116 8.86 0.85 4.68
N TYR A 117 7.63 0.68 5.18
CA TYR A 117 7.27 -0.44 6.05
C TYR A 117 7.46 -1.79 5.34
N MET A 118 6.90 -1.96 4.16
CA MET A 118 6.88 -3.24 3.44
C MET A 118 8.25 -3.68 2.93
N THR A 119 9.15 -2.73 2.68
CA THR A 119 10.53 -2.98 2.23
C THR A 119 11.55 -2.94 3.37
N ASN A 120 11.11 -2.63 4.60
CA ASN A 120 11.99 -2.31 5.74
C ASN A 120 13.05 -1.24 5.40
N SER A 121 12.69 -0.29 4.54
CA SER A 121 13.59 0.78 4.08
C SER A 121 13.19 2.13 4.67
N ARG A 122 14.20 2.87 5.13
CA ARG A 122 14.05 4.26 5.58
C ARG A 122 14.30 5.27 4.47
N GLU A 123 14.78 4.82 3.31
CA GLU A 123 15.20 5.68 2.17
C GLU A 123 14.03 6.16 1.30
N VAL A 124 12.80 5.74 1.64
CA VAL A 124 11.58 6.05 0.87
C VAL A 124 11.01 7.45 1.20
N ILE A 125 11.58 8.12 2.22
CA ILE A 125 11.16 9.44 2.69
C ILE A 125 11.71 10.53 1.77
#